data_AF-A0A125RAR3-F1
#
_entry.id   AF-A0A125RAR3-F1
#
_cell.length_a   1.000
_cell.length_b   1.000
_cell.length_c   1.000
_cell.angle_alpha   90.00
_cell.angle_beta   90.00
_cell.angle_gamma   90.00
#
_symmetry.space_group_name_H-M   'P 1'
#
loop_
_entity.id
_entity.type
_entity.pdbx_description
1 polymer ?
#
loop_
_entity_poly.entity_id
_entity_poly.type
_entity_poly.pdbx_seq_one_letter_code
_entity_poly.pdbx_strand_id
1 'polypeptide(L)'
;MLGLGKKNLDNEDVKNPPSDDSYPIISTLYSKNNKITVNTLSLTILDLINKNQIKCEIDLNESYNVGKKLTQDDMEVMKKITLRIANKGELKTSETIAINLLKTINKNKKFNLKNMAKQSNNTANANKFEKDFVEYVKALKNENGYDDGNYRNLLENGKLTKEGKEAKKSWNNFKDYLKSEELTGKYPPESAEENSSQIIYGSCFDIEKDALKLRENNTNLTDFIDKDGYKLLNIIFNNALSNVSKKSKGTGIFYGVNDKYTIPGGG
;
A
#
# COMPACT_ATOMS: atom_id res chain seq x y z
N MET A 1 41.40 2.43 -16.46
CA MET A 1 40.17 2.10 -17.22
C MET A 1 39.25 1.34 -16.28
N LEU A 2 38.18 1.98 -15.81
CA LEU A 2 37.16 1.35 -14.97
C LEU A 2 36.23 0.55 -15.88
N GLY A 3 36.41 -0.77 -15.90
CA GLY A 3 35.46 -1.69 -16.53
C GLY A 3 34.17 -1.73 -15.72
N LEU A 4 33.23 -0.86 -16.06
CA LEU A 4 31.83 -1.02 -15.67
C LEU A 4 31.32 -2.28 -16.38
N GLY A 5 31.29 -3.38 -15.64
CA GLY A 5 30.71 -4.64 -16.10
C GLY A 5 29.24 -4.44 -16.42
N LYS A 6 28.91 -4.36 -17.71
CA LYS A 6 27.61 -4.75 -18.24
C LYS A 6 27.39 -6.21 -17.81
N LYS A 7 26.59 -6.44 -16.77
CA LYS A 7 26.06 -7.77 -16.49
C LYS A 7 24.78 -7.93 -17.30
N ASN A 8 24.90 -8.73 -18.34
CA ASN A 8 23.86 -9.39 -19.14
C ASN A 8 22.43 -9.20 -18.61
N LEU A 9 21.66 -8.38 -19.32
CA LEU A 9 20.20 -8.28 -19.25
C LEU A 9 19.56 -9.14 -20.35
N ASP A 10 20.18 -10.28 -20.69
CA ASP A 10 19.72 -11.19 -21.76
C ASP A 10 18.85 -12.34 -21.22
N ASN A 11 18.15 -12.15 -20.10
CA ASN A 11 17.19 -13.13 -19.59
C ASN A 11 15.78 -12.70 -19.98
N GLU A 12 15.09 -13.53 -20.76
CA GLU A 12 13.65 -13.41 -21.04
C GLU A 12 12.80 -13.34 -19.76
N ASP A 13 13.33 -13.80 -18.63
CA ASP A 13 12.68 -13.76 -17.30
C ASP A 13 12.68 -12.38 -16.63
N VAL A 14 13.35 -11.36 -17.17
CA VAL A 14 13.44 -10.05 -16.51
C VAL A 14 12.08 -9.34 -16.36
N LYS A 15 11.10 -9.72 -17.19
CA LYS A 15 9.74 -9.18 -17.15
C LYS A 15 8.80 -9.90 -16.18
N ASN A 16 9.20 -11.05 -15.63
CA ASN A 16 8.39 -11.82 -14.70
C ASN A 16 8.80 -11.52 -13.26
N PRO A 17 7.85 -11.50 -12.29
CA PRO A 17 8.22 -11.45 -10.89
C PRO A 17 9.02 -12.72 -10.53
N PRO A 18 10.10 -12.59 -9.75
CA PRO A 18 10.98 -13.72 -9.43
C PRO A 18 10.37 -14.72 -8.42
N SER A 19 9.17 -14.46 -7.88
CA SER A 19 8.41 -15.38 -7.03
C SER A 19 6.91 -15.12 -7.09
N ASP A 20 6.11 -16.11 -6.65
CA ASP A 20 4.65 -16.04 -6.53
C ASP A 20 4.19 -15.39 -5.20
N ASP A 21 5.10 -14.72 -4.49
CA ASP A 21 4.80 -14.05 -3.23
C ASP A 21 3.82 -12.91 -3.46
N SER A 22 2.89 -12.74 -2.51
CA SER A 22 1.92 -11.65 -2.58
C SER A 22 2.59 -10.27 -2.39
N TYR A 23 2.03 -9.23 -3.02
CA TYR A 23 2.52 -7.84 -2.91
C TYR A 23 2.78 -7.36 -1.46
N PRO A 24 1.87 -7.65 -0.50
CA PRO A 24 2.08 -7.28 0.90
C PRO A 24 3.39 -7.86 1.49
N ILE A 25 3.76 -9.05 1.04
CA ILE A 25 4.95 -9.77 1.50
C ILE A 25 6.21 -9.17 0.88
N ILE A 26 6.20 -8.92 -0.44
CA ILE A 26 7.33 -8.28 -1.13
C ILE A 26 7.61 -6.89 -0.56
N SER A 27 6.58 -6.10 -0.27
CA SER A 27 6.77 -4.81 0.39
C SER A 27 7.39 -4.95 1.78
N THR A 28 7.09 -6.02 2.50
CA THR A 28 7.68 -6.26 3.83
C THR A 28 9.19 -6.53 3.72
N LEU A 29 9.65 -7.29 2.73
CA LEU A 29 11.09 -7.50 2.44
C LEU A 29 11.85 -6.21 2.14
N TYR A 30 11.16 -5.26 1.51
CA TYR A 30 11.73 -3.98 1.11
C TYR A 30 11.57 -2.88 2.18
N SER A 31 10.76 -3.14 3.21
CA SER A 31 10.61 -2.24 4.35
C SER A 31 11.89 -2.16 5.18
N LYS A 32 12.17 -1.00 5.78
CA LYS A 32 13.38 -0.79 6.60
C LYS A 32 13.46 -1.67 7.86
N ASN A 33 12.32 -2.18 8.30
CA ASN A 33 12.11 -2.81 9.60
C ASN A 33 11.54 -4.23 9.52
N ASN A 34 11.36 -4.78 8.31
CA ASN A 34 10.96 -6.18 8.05
C ASN A 34 9.71 -6.63 8.84
N LYS A 35 8.79 -5.69 9.08
CA LYS A 35 7.56 -5.92 9.85
C LYS A 35 6.37 -5.64 8.98
N ILE A 36 5.29 -6.38 9.21
CA ILE A 36 3.98 -6.05 8.65
C ILE A 36 3.57 -4.68 9.23
N THR A 37 3.29 -3.73 8.34
CA THR A 37 2.90 -2.36 8.70
C THR A 37 1.57 -2.01 8.03
N VAL A 38 1.04 -0.81 8.27
CA VAL A 38 -0.16 -0.35 7.56
C VAL A 38 0.03 -0.26 6.05
N ASN A 39 1.28 -0.16 5.57
CA ASN A 39 1.57 -0.20 4.13
C ASN A 39 1.12 -1.53 3.51
N THR A 40 1.36 -2.61 4.24
CA THR A 40 0.94 -3.97 3.90
C THR A 40 -0.58 -4.07 3.77
N LEU A 41 -1.35 -3.36 4.60
CA LEU A 41 -2.81 -3.29 4.49
C LEU A 41 -3.26 -2.49 3.25
N SER A 42 -2.63 -1.34 2.97
CA SER A 42 -2.96 -0.52 1.80
C SER A 42 -2.68 -1.25 0.47
N LEU A 43 -1.60 -2.04 0.40
CA LEU A 43 -1.30 -2.89 -0.76
C LEU A 43 -2.34 -4.00 -0.96
N THR A 44 -2.83 -4.60 0.13
CA THR A 44 -3.97 -5.53 0.05
C THR A 44 -5.23 -4.86 -0.48
N ILE A 45 -5.47 -3.57 -0.16
CA ILE A 45 -6.58 -2.83 -0.76
C ILE A 45 -6.37 -2.62 -2.27
N LEU A 46 -5.16 -2.31 -2.73
CA LEU A 46 -4.87 -2.21 -4.18
C LEU A 46 -5.14 -3.52 -4.91
N ASP A 47 -4.67 -4.64 -4.35
CA ASP A 47 -4.92 -5.98 -4.89
C ASP A 47 -6.42 -6.31 -4.93
N LEU A 48 -7.19 -5.90 -3.91
CA LEU A 48 -8.64 -6.05 -3.91
C LEU A 48 -9.35 -5.19 -4.96
N ILE A 49 -8.83 -4.00 -5.32
CA ILE A 49 -9.42 -3.24 -6.44
C ILE A 49 -9.03 -3.87 -7.78
N ASN A 50 -7.81 -4.37 -7.91
CA ASN A 50 -7.33 -5.10 -9.09
C ASN A 50 -8.20 -6.33 -9.39
N LYS A 51 -8.51 -7.12 -8.35
CA LYS A 51 -9.43 -8.27 -8.44
C LYS A 51 -10.91 -7.90 -8.51
N ASN A 52 -11.24 -6.61 -8.67
CA ASN A 52 -12.60 -6.08 -8.71
C ASN A 52 -13.46 -6.39 -7.48
N GLN A 53 -12.84 -6.70 -6.33
CA GLN A 53 -13.53 -6.96 -5.05
C GLN A 53 -13.93 -5.65 -4.36
N ILE A 54 -13.13 -4.59 -4.57
CA ILE A 54 -13.43 -3.21 -4.19
C ILE A 54 -13.48 -2.37 -5.46
N LYS A 55 -14.61 -1.68 -5.70
CA LYS A 55 -14.70 -0.66 -6.73
C LYS A 55 -14.23 0.68 -6.18
N CYS A 56 -13.47 1.42 -6.98
CA CYS A 56 -13.14 2.81 -6.70
C CYS A 56 -13.92 3.72 -7.65
N GLU A 57 -14.64 4.69 -7.10
CA GLU A 57 -15.29 5.79 -7.81
C GLU A 57 -14.48 7.06 -7.47
N ILE A 58 -13.90 7.72 -8.48
CA ILE A 58 -13.05 8.90 -8.30
C ILE A 58 -13.69 10.08 -9.06
N ASP A 59 -14.10 11.11 -8.31
CA ASP A 59 -14.73 12.32 -8.85
C ASP A 59 -13.75 13.51 -8.84
N LEU A 60 -12.70 13.45 -9.66
CA LEU A 60 -11.60 14.44 -9.69
C LEU A 60 -11.53 15.21 -11.02
N ASN A 61 -11.09 16.47 -10.92
CA ASN A 61 -10.59 17.27 -12.06
C ASN A 61 -9.05 17.20 -12.02
N GLU A 62 -8.37 17.46 -13.15
CA GLU A 62 -6.95 17.11 -13.40
C GLU A 62 -5.89 17.82 -12.52
N SER A 63 -6.24 18.82 -11.71
CA SER A 63 -5.29 19.79 -11.11
C SER A 63 -4.52 19.35 -9.85
N TYR A 64 -4.39 18.06 -9.54
CA TYR A 64 -3.72 17.60 -8.32
C TYR A 64 -2.22 17.36 -8.53
N ASN A 65 -1.38 18.06 -7.75
CA ASN A 65 0.07 17.90 -7.76
C ASN A 65 0.56 17.07 -6.56
N VAL A 66 1.35 16.06 -6.87
CA VAL A 66 1.63 14.89 -6.02
C VAL A 66 2.93 15.05 -5.20
N GLY A 67 2.99 14.45 -4.01
CA GLY A 67 4.26 14.12 -3.33
C GLY A 67 4.68 15.09 -2.22
N LYS A 68 3.80 15.99 -1.80
CA LYS A 68 4.06 16.97 -0.74
C LYS A 68 3.43 16.55 0.60
N LYS A 69 3.87 17.22 1.66
CA LYS A 69 3.29 17.13 3.01
C LYS A 69 1.80 17.50 2.93
N LEU A 70 0.94 16.76 3.63
CA LEU A 70 -0.50 16.88 3.50
C LEU A 70 -1.00 18.33 3.59
N THR A 71 -1.62 18.81 2.53
CA THR A 71 -2.20 20.16 2.42
C THR A 71 -3.72 20.12 2.57
N GLN A 72 -4.36 21.30 2.64
CA GLN A 72 -5.83 21.39 2.54
C GLN A 72 -6.35 20.80 1.23
N ASP A 73 -5.58 20.88 0.14
CA ASP A 73 -5.97 20.36 -1.18
C ASP A 73 -6.06 18.83 -1.17
N ASP A 74 -5.18 18.16 -0.42
CA ASP A 74 -5.19 16.69 -0.28
C ASP A 74 -6.44 16.22 0.47
N MET A 75 -6.95 17.05 1.39
CA MET A 75 -8.25 16.79 2.04
C MET A 75 -9.43 16.95 1.09
N GLU A 76 -9.34 17.84 0.09
CA GLU A 76 -10.35 17.95 -0.98
C GLU A 76 -10.32 16.72 -1.89
N VAL A 77 -9.13 16.20 -2.22
CA VAL A 77 -8.98 14.94 -2.97
C VAL A 77 -9.57 13.75 -2.21
N MET A 78 -9.34 13.65 -0.89
CA MET A 78 -9.92 12.60 -0.06
C MET A 78 -11.48 12.59 -0.08
N LYS A 79 -12.14 13.72 -0.33
CA LYS A 79 -13.62 13.75 -0.41
C LYS A 79 -14.16 13.10 -1.68
N LYS A 80 -13.34 13.12 -2.73
CA LYS A 80 -13.70 12.76 -4.10
C LYS A 80 -13.43 11.29 -4.43
N ILE A 81 -12.56 10.66 -3.65
CA ILE A 81 -12.28 9.22 -3.76
C ILE A 81 -13.26 8.45 -2.89
N THR A 82 -14.03 7.57 -3.53
CA THR A 82 -14.98 6.69 -2.87
C THR A 82 -14.68 5.22 -3.18
N LEU A 83 -14.66 4.37 -2.15
CA LEU A 83 -14.55 2.93 -2.28
C LEU A 83 -15.93 2.30 -2.07
N ARG A 84 -16.19 1.21 -2.79
CA ARG A 84 -17.45 0.46 -2.72
C ARG A 84 -17.15 -1.03 -2.77
N ILE A 85 -17.57 -1.76 -1.75
CA ILE A 85 -17.31 -3.21 -1.67
C ILE A 85 -18.25 -3.92 -2.65
N ALA A 86 -17.68 -4.64 -3.62
CA ALA A 86 -18.43 -5.40 -4.62
C ALA A 86 -18.51 -6.90 -4.31
N ASN A 87 -17.51 -7.44 -3.60
CA ASN A 87 -17.36 -8.85 -3.17
C ASN A 87 -17.93 -9.88 -4.17
N LYS A 88 -17.19 -10.11 -5.26
CA LYS A 88 -17.51 -11.06 -6.33
C LYS A 88 -16.41 -12.11 -6.41
N GLY A 89 -16.32 -13.00 -5.43
CA GLY A 89 -15.33 -14.07 -5.44
C GLY A 89 -15.01 -14.62 -4.07
N GLU A 90 -14.19 -15.67 -4.06
CA GLU A 90 -13.57 -16.17 -2.83
C GLU A 90 -12.48 -15.20 -2.38
N LEU A 91 -12.40 -14.99 -1.07
CA LEU A 91 -11.43 -14.12 -0.44
C LEU A 91 -10.58 -14.92 0.53
N LYS A 92 -9.30 -14.55 0.60
CA LYS A 92 -8.44 -14.97 1.71
C LYS A 92 -8.98 -14.40 3.04
N THR A 93 -8.54 -14.99 4.15
CA THR A 93 -8.89 -14.50 5.49
C THR A 93 -8.36 -13.08 5.70
N SER A 94 -7.12 -12.81 5.31
CA SER A 94 -6.50 -11.47 5.40
C SER A 94 -7.26 -10.42 4.59
N GLU A 95 -7.73 -10.77 3.40
CA GLU A 95 -8.56 -9.92 2.53
C GLU A 95 -9.94 -9.63 3.13
N THR A 96 -10.58 -10.66 3.70
CA THR A 96 -11.86 -10.52 4.40
C THR A 96 -11.73 -9.56 5.59
N ILE A 97 -10.65 -9.69 6.36
CA ILE A 97 -10.36 -8.79 7.47
C ILE A 97 -10.06 -7.38 6.97
N ALA A 98 -9.31 -7.21 5.87
CA ALA A 98 -9.07 -5.90 5.27
C ALA A 98 -10.37 -5.18 4.86
N ILE A 99 -11.33 -5.91 4.27
CA ILE A 99 -12.66 -5.38 3.98
C ILE A 99 -13.42 -5.00 5.26
N ASN A 100 -13.32 -5.81 6.32
CA ASN A 100 -13.95 -5.51 7.61
C ASN A 100 -13.32 -4.29 8.29
N LEU A 101 -12.00 -4.10 8.18
CA LEU A 101 -11.30 -2.89 8.63
C LEU A 101 -11.85 -1.64 7.95
N LEU A 102 -12.06 -1.68 6.62
CA LEU A 102 -12.70 -0.60 5.88
C LEU A 102 -14.14 -0.32 6.36
N LYS A 103 -14.91 -1.38 6.69
CA LYS A 103 -16.26 -1.24 7.28
C LYS A 103 -16.23 -0.65 8.69
N THR A 104 -15.27 -1.02 9.53
CA THR A 104 -15.16 -0.52 10.91
C THR A 104 -14.98 1.00 10.94
N ILE A 105 -14.25 1.57 9.98
CA ILE A 105 -13.99 3.01 9.89
C ILE A 105 -15.05 3.77 9.07
N ASN A 106 -16.20 3.17 8.72
CA ASN A 106 -17.29 3.90 8.07
C ASN A 106 -18.65 3.15 8.10
N LYS A 107 -19.74 3.87 8.44
CA LYS A 107 -21.06 3.26 8.71
C LYS A 107 -21.89 2.84 7.49
N ASN A 108 -21.53 3.22 6.26
CA ASN A 108 -22.34 2.95 5.06
C ASN A 108 -21.47 2.33 3.97
N LYS A 109 -21.97 1.33 3.23
CA LYS A 109 -21.23 0.54 2.20
C LYS A 109 -20.58 1.36 1.05
N LYS A 110 -20.72 2.69 1.05
CA LYS A 110 -20.05 3.67 0.20
C LYS A 110 -19.09 4.50 1.06
N PHE A 111 -17.79 4.39 0.79
CA PHE A 111 -16.70 4.84 1.66
C PHE A 111 -15.92 5.97 1.02
N ASN A 112 -16.17 7.23 1.36
CA ASN A 112 -15.22 8.28 0.97
C ASN A 112 -14.08 8.39 1.99
N LEU A 113 -12.86 8.66 1.51
CA LEU A 113 -11.66 8.69 2.36
C LEU A 113 -11.75 9.78 3.44
N LYS A 114 -12.44 10.90 3.16
CA LYS A 114 -12.71 11.96 4.15
C LYS A 114 -13.46 11.44 5.38
N ASN A 115 -14.51 10.65 5.17
CA ASN A 115 -15.30 10.09 6.26
C ASN A 115 -14.48 9.09 7.06
N MET A 116 -13.69 8.25 6.38
CA MET A 116 -12.78 7.32 7.05
C MET A 116 -11.76 8.07 7.91
N ALA A 117 -11.18 9.16 7.41
CA ALA A 117 -10.27 10.04 8.15
C ALA A 117 -10.93 10.70 9.38
N LYS A 118 -12.23 10.99 9.33
CA LYS A 118 -12.98 11.49 10.50
C LYS A 118 -13.22 10.37 11.52
N GLN A 119 -13.66 9.21 11.05
CA GLN A 119 -14.02 8.07 11.90
C GLN A 119 -12.81 7.43 12.58
N SER A 120 -11.62 7.49 11.97
CA SER A 120 -10.36 7.05 12.60
C SER A 120 -10.02 7.81 13.89
N ASN A 121 -10.68 8.95 14.14
CA ASN A 121 -10.49 9.76 15.36
C ASN A 121 -11.49 9.43 16.45
N ASN A 122 -12.55 8.68 16.13
CA ASN A 122 -13.45 8.17 17.13
C ASN A 122 -12.74 7.04 17.88
N THR A 123 -12.61 7.17 19.20
CA THR A 123 -11.82 6.22 19.98
C THR A 123 -12.37 4.79 19.96
N ALA A 124 -13.70 4.62 19.90
CA ALA A 124 -14.28 3.27 19.83
C ALA A 124 -13.95 2.60 18.49
N ASN A 125 -14.01 3.35 17.38
CA ASN A 125 -13.62 2.85 16.06
C ASN A 125 -12.11 2.60 15.97
N ALA A 126 -11.28 3.47 16.56
CA ALA A 126 -9.83 3.31 16.61
C ALA A 126 -9.42 2.04 17.37
N ASN A 127 -10.01 1.80 18.56
CA ASN A 127 -9.77 0.59 19.34
C ASN A 127 -10.18 -0.68 18.57
N LYS A 128 -11.33 -0.62 17.88
CA LYS A 128 -11.78 -1.74 17.05
C LYS A 128 -10.84 -1.96 15.86
N PHE A 129 -10.39 -0.89 15.21
CA PHE A 129 -9.43 -0.94 14.12
C PHE A 129 -8.11 -1.58 14.55
N GLU A 130 -7.55 -1.23 15.72
CA GLU A 130 -6.33 -1.85 16.24
C GLU A 130 -6.51 -3.36 16.43
N LYS A 131 -7.60 -3.78 17.07
CA LYS A 131 -7.90 -5.21 17.27
C LYS A 131 -7.99 -5.95 15.92
N ASP A 132 -8.80 -5.43 15.00
CA ASP A 132 -8.99 -5.99 13.67
C ASP A 132 -7.64 -6.01 12.89
N PHE A 133 -6.78 -5.01 13.08
CA PHE A 133 -5.46 -4.94 12.45
C PHE A 133 -4.50 -6.01 13.01
N VAL A 134 -4.54 -6.28 14.31
CA VAL A 134 -3.78 -7.40 14.91
C VAL A 134 -4.25 -8.74 14.34
N GLU A 135 -5.55 -8.92 14.13
CA GLU A 135 -6.10 -10.12 13.49
C GLU A 135 -5.66 -10.22 12.03
N TYR A 136 -5.67 -9.11 11.28
CA TYR A 136 -5.14 -9.04 9.91
C TYR A 136 -3.68 -9.49 9.84
N VAL A 137 -2.82 -8.97 10.73
CA VAL A 137 -1.40 -9.34 10.79
C VAL A 137 -1.24 -10.84 11.02
N LYS A 138 -2.04 -11.45 11.90
CA LYS A 138 -2.02 -12.90 12.15
C LYS A 138 -2.46 -13.69 10.93
N ALA A 139 -3.56 -13.30 10.28
CA ALA A 139 -4.06 -13.97 9.09
C ALA A 139 -3.05 -13.92 7.94
N LEU A 140 -2.45 -12.75 7.68
CA LEU A 140 -1.43 -12.60 6.65
C LEU A 140 -0.22 -13.52 6.90
N LYS A 141 0.21 -13.63 8.16
CA LYS A 141 1.31 -14.53 8.53
C LYS A 141 0.97 -16.00 8.26
N ASN A 142 -0.22 -16.43 8.63
CA ASN A 142 -0.64 -17.82 8.45
C ASN A 142 -0.78 -18.19 6.97
N GLU A 143 -1.39 -17.33 6.17
CA GLU A 143 -1.67 -17.59 4.75
C GLU A 143 -0.42 -17.66 3.88
N ASN A 144 0.59 -16.85 4.21
CA ASN A 144 1.80 -16.74 3.40
C ASN A 144 2.95 -17.58 3.97
N GLY A 145 2.66 -18.49 4.92
CA GLY A 145 3.70 -19.31 5.53
C GLY A 145 4.81 -18.46 6.15
N TYR A 146 4.44 -17.34 6.79
CA TYR A 146 5.32 -16.50 7.62
C TYR A 146 5.64 -17.22 8.93
N ASP A 147 5.88 -18.52 8.82
CA ASP A 147 6.57 -19.30 9.80
C ASP A 147 8.05 -18.87 9.74
N ASP A 148 8.67 -19.02 10.88
CA ASP A 148 10.07 -18.88 11.19
C ASP A 148 11.03 -19.71 10.29
N GLY A 149 10.57 -20.34 9.20
CA GLY A 149 11.37 -21.04 8.19
C GLY A 149 11.51 -20.28 6.87
N ASN A 150 10.41 -19.96 6.18
CA ASN A 150 10.45 -19.51 4.78
C ASN A 150 11.04 -18.10 4.61
N TYR A 151 10.65 -17.16 5.48
CA TYR A 151 11.19 -15.79 5.44
C TYR A 151 12.41 -15.62 6.34
N ARG A 152 12.66 -16.52 7.31
CA ARG A 152 13.95 -16.53 8.04
C ARG A 152 15.11 -16.88 7.13
N ASN A 153 14.89 -17.75 6.15
CA ASN A 153 15.87 -18.04 5.11
C ASN A 153 16.26 -16.80 4.31
N LEU A 154 15.42 -15.75 4.26
CA LEU A 154 15.75 -14.47 3.64
C LEU A 154 16.24 -13.43 4.66
N LEU A 155 15.79 -13.54 5.91
CA LEU A 155 16.04 -12.58 6.99
C LEU A 155 16.37 -13.28 8.31
N GLU A 156 17.62 -13.14 8.77
CA GLU A 156 18.06 -13.64 10.08
C GLU A 156 18.37 -12.47 11.00
N ASN A 157 17.75 -12.42 12.18
CA ASN A 157 17.93 -11.34 13.16
C ASN A 157 17.76 -9.92 12.57
N GLY A 158 16.85 -9.77 11.62
CA GLY A 158 16.56 -8.51 10.93
C GLY A 158 17.58 -8.13 9.84
N LYS A 159 18.54 -9.00 9.50
CA LYS A 159 19.50 -8.81 8.41
C LYS A 159 19.23 -9.79 7.28
N LEU A 160 19.51 -9.37 6.05
CA LEU A 160 19.43 -10.28 4.90
C LEU A 160 20.48 -11.37 5.00
N THR A 161 20.03 -12.62 4.86
CA THR A 161 20.87 -13.80 4.67
C THR A 161 21.52 -13.78 3.28
N LYS A 162 22.22 -14.85 2.90
CA LYS A 162 22.76 -14.99 1.54
C LYS A 162 21.63 -15.07 0.51
N GLU A 163 20.66 -15.93 0.77
CA GLU A 163 19.46 -16.16 -0.04
C GLU A 163 18.62 -14.87 -0.10
N GLY A 164 18.52 -14.13 1.00
CA GLY A 164 17.85 -12.83 1.04
C GLY A 164 18.52 -11.78 0.15
N LYS A 165 19.86 -11.75 0.09
CA LYS A 165 20.59 -10.87 -0.82
C LYS A 165 20.39 -11.26 -2.27
N GLU A 166 20.35 -12.54 -2.57
CA GLU A 166 20.09 -13.07 -3.92
C GLU A 166 18.67 -12.73 -4.37
N ALA A 167 17.66 -12.99 -3.53
CA ALA A 167 16.28 -12.62 -3.80
C ALA A 167 16.13 -11.10 -4.02
N LYS A 168 16.73 -10.27 -3.16
CA LYS A 168 16.72 -8.81 -3.32
C LYS A 168 17.39 -8.35 -4.61
N LYS A 169 18.43 -9.06 -5.08
CA LYS A 169 19.06 -8.76 -6.36
C LYS A 169 18.12 -9.06 -7.52
N SER A 170 17.44 -10.20 -7.52
CA SER A 170 16.45 -10.54 -8.55
C SER A 170 15.30 -9.54 -8.58
N TRP A 171 14.76 -9.17 -7.42
CA TRP A 171 13.73 -8.14 -7.32
C TRP A 171 14.21 -6.75 -7.73
N ASN A 172 15.48 -6.40 -7.52
CA ASN A 172 16.05 -5.15 -8.04
C ASN A 172 16.12 -5.17 -9.58
N ASN A 173 16.49 -6.29 -10.20
CA ASN A 173 16.46 -6.40 -11.67
C ASN A 173 15.03 -6.22 -12.20
N PHE A 174 14.04 -6.84 -11.53
CA PHE A 174 12.64 -6.66 -11.88
C PHE A 174 12.18 -5.20 -11.70
N LYS A 175 12.58 -4.55 -10.60
CA LYS A 175 12.37 -3.11 -10.37
C LYS A 175 12.96 -2.26 -11.52
N ASP A 176 14.16 -2.60 -11.99
CA ASP A 176 14.81 -1.90 -13.10
C ASP A 176 14.04 -2.12 -14.42
N TYR A 177 13.53 -3.33 -14.67
CA TYR A 177 12.59 -3.60 -15.76
C TYR A 177 11.33 -2.73 -15.65
N LEU A 178 10.69 -2.65 -14.48
CA LEU A 178 9.47 -1.86 -14.30
C LEU A 178 9.66 -0.36 -14.63
N LYS A 179 10.89 0.16 -14.59
CA LYS A 179 11.25 1.56 -14.86
C LYS A 179 11.82 1.82 -16.24
N SER A 180 12.04 0.80 -17.06
CA SER A 180 12.79 0.92 -18.30
C SER A 180 11.87 0.82 -19.50
N GLU A 181 11.68 1.93 -20.20
CA GLU A 181 10.92 1.98 -21.46
C GLU A 181 11.47 1.00 -22.50
N GLU A 182 12.81 0.90 -22.60
CA GLU A 182 13.48 -0.03 -23.50
C GLU A 182 13.12 -1.49 -23.18
N LEU A 183 13.21 -1.87 -21.89
CA LEU A 183 12.93 -3.26 -21.49
C LEU A 183 11.44 -3.58 -21.56
N THR A 184 10.55 -2.65 -21.18
CA THR A 184 9.10 -2.84 -21.29
C THR A 184 8.62 -2.86 -22.75
N GLY A 185 9.28 -2.12 -23.65
CA GLY A 185 9.01 -2.18 -25.08
C GLY A 185 9.46 -3.49 -25.72
N LYS A 186 10.59 -4.05 -25.25
CA LYS A 186 11.10 -5.35 -25.72
C LYS A 186 10.31 -6.53 -25.14
N TYR A 187 9.89 -6.44 -23.88
CA TYR A 187 9.20 -7.50 -23.14
C TYR A 187 7.93 -6.97 -22.47
N PRO A 188 6.89 -6.61 -23.25
CA PRO A 188 5.66 -6.06 -22.67
C PRO A 188 4.89 -7.11 -21.84
N PRO A 189 4.01 -6.67 -20.91
CA PRO A 189 3.06 -7.56 -20.26
C PRO A 189 2.11 -8.19 -21.29
N GLU A 190 1.71 -9.43 -21.04
CA GLU A 190 0.88 -10.23 -21.97
C GLU A 190 -0.61 -9.97 -21.78
N SER A 191 -1.02 -9.44 -20.63
CA SER A 191 -2.41 -9.07 -20.36
C SER A 191 -2.57 -7.81 -19.52
N ALA A 192 -3.79 -7.28 -19.49
CA ALA A 192 -4.15 -6.17 -18.61
C ALA A 192 -4.06 -6.53 -17.12
N GLU A 193 -4.38 -7.78 -16.74
CA GLU A 193 -4.19 -8.27 -15.37
C GLU A 193 -2.72 -8.33 -14.98
N GLU A 194 -1.86 -8.82 -15.88
CA GLU A 194 -0.42 -8.85 -15.65
C GLU A 194 0.13 -7.44 -15.51
N ASN A 195 -0.24 -6.53 -16.41
CA ASN A 195 0.15 -5.12 -16.36
C ASN A 195 -0.22 -4.48 -15.01
N SER A 196 -1.46 -4.68 -14.56
CA SER A 196 -1.95 -4.15 -13.29
C SER A 196 -1.21 -4.73 -12.08
N SER A 197 -0.91 -6.02 -12.13
CA SER A 197 -0.13 -6.72 -11.10
C SER A 197 1.30 -6.16 -11.01
N GLN A 198 1.97 -5.96 -12.16
CA GLN A 198 3.30 -5.34 -12.24
C GLN A 198 3.31 -3.90 -11.69
N ILE A 199 2.25 -3.13 -11.93
CA ILE A 199 2.10 -1.77 -11.36
C ILE A 199 1.97 -1.81 -9.82
N ILE A 200 1.26 -2.79 -9.26
CA ILE A 200 1.19 -2.98 -7.80
C ILE A 200 2.56 -3.36 -7.24
N TYR A 201 3.33 -4.21 -7.91
CA TYR A 201 4.73 -4.46 -7.53
C TYR A 201 5.56 -3.16 -7.57
N GLY A 202 5.32 -2.25 -8.52
CA GLY A 202 5.90 -0.91 -8.51
C GLY A 202 5.65 -0.15 -7.20
N SER A 203 4.46 -0.32 -6.61
CA SER A 203 4.10 0.25 -5.29
C SER A 203 4.85 -0.40 -4.13
N CYS A 204 5.23 -1.68 -4.23
CA CYS A 204 6.11 -2.34 -3.24
C CYS A 204 7.52 -1.74 -3.22
N PHE A 205 7.94 -1.11 -4.32
CA PHE A 205 9.29 -0.58 -4.53
C PHE A 205 9.38 0.95 -4.50
N ASP A 206 8.27 1.62 -4.18
CA ASP A 206 8.10 3.08 -4.21
C ASP A 206 8.45 3.70 -5.59
N ILE A 207 8.08 3.03 -6.68
CA ILE A 207 8.28 3.49 -8.07
C ILE A 207 6.99 3.36 -8.91
N GLU A 208 5.84 3.30 -8.26
CA GLU A 208 4.54 3.07 -8.90
C GLU A 208 4.25 4.08 -10.01
N LYS A 209 4.66 5.33 -9.85
CA LYS A 209 4.47 6.39 -10.85
C LYS A 209 5.35 6.26 -12.08
N ASP A 210 6.60 5.84 -11.89
CA ASP A 210 7.49 5.55 -13.02
C ASP A 210 6.94 4.35 -13.79
N ALA A 211 6.50 3.31 -13.07
CA ALA A 211 5.87 2.14 -13.66
C ALA A 211 4.57 2.48 -14.42
N LEU A 212 3.73 3.39 -13.89
CA LEU A 212 2.50 3.86 -14.52
C LEU A 212 2.75 4.68 -15.78
N LYS A 213 3.71 5.62 -15.78
CA LYS A 213 4.00 6.45 -16.96
C LYS A 213 4.40 5.62 -18.18
N LEU A 214 5.10 4.53 -17.94
CA LEU A 214 5.59 3.63 -18.98
C LEU A 214 4.53 2.63 -19.46
N ARG A 215 3.44 2.48 -18.70
CA ARG A 215 2.40 1.48 -18.93
C ARG A 215 1.06 2.19 -19.11
N GLU A 216 0.57 2.26 -20.33
CA GLU A 216 -0.75 2.81 -20.60
C GLU A 216 -1.84 1.95 -19.93
N ASN A 217 -2.60 2.52 -19.00
CA ASN A 217 -3.80 1.87 -18.47
C ASN A 217 -4.76 2.89 -17.83
N ASN A 218 -6.00 2.93 -18.32
CA ASN A 218 -7.08 3.78 -17.78
C ASN A 218 -8.08 2.91 -17.00
N THR A 219 -7.68 2.47 -15.82
CA THR A 219 -8.50 1.65 -14.92
C THR A 219 -8.73 2.38 -13.61
N ASN A 220 -9.77 2.00 -12.86
CA ASN A 220 -10.01 2.54 -11.53
C ASN A 220 -8.81 2.29 -10.57
N LEU A 221 -8.02 1.23 -10.78
CA LEU A 221 -6.81 0.97 -10.02
C LEU A 221 -5.73 2.02 -10.32
N THR A 222 -5.44 2.24 -11.60
CA THR A 222 -4.41 3.17 -12.04
C THR A 222 -4.78 4.60 -11.69
N ASP A 223 -6.04 5.00 -11.88
CA ASP A 223 -6.55 6.29 -11.42
C ASP A 223 -6.40 6.46 -9.89
N PHE A 224 -6.68 5.42 -9.11
CA PHE A 224 -6.52 5.47 -7.65
C PHE A 224 -5.06 5.65 -7.23
N ILE A 225 -4.12 5.00 -7.91
CA ILE A 225 -2.69 5.14 -7.63
C ILE A 225 -2.19 6.52 -8.06
N ASP A 226 -2.58 7.01 -9.24
CA ASP A 226 -2.15 8.31 -9.75
C ASP A 226 -2.54 9.46 -8.82
N LYS A 227 -3.72 9.35 -8.22
CA LYS A 227 -4.28 10.32 -7.27
C LYS A 227 -3.84 10.07 -5.82
N ASP A 228 -2.77 9.29 -5.63
CA ASP A 228 -2.17 8.93 -4.34
C ASP A 228 -3.17 8.26 -3.35
N GLY A 229 -4.24 7.64 -3.84
CA GLY A 229 -5.29 7.05 -3.02
C GLY A 229 -4.76 6.07 -1.97
N TYR A 230 -3.75 5.27 -2.33
CA TYR A 230 -3.13 4.31 -1.41
C TYR A 230 -2.31 5.00 -0.30
N LYS A 231 -1.65 6.13 -0.60
CA LYS A 231 -0.94 6.93 0.42
C LYS A 231 -1.94 7.56 1.37
N LEU A 232 -3.07 8.04 0.86
CA LEU A 232 -4.17 8.59 1.67
C LEU A 232 -4.76 7.51 2.60
N LEU A 233 -4.92 6.27 2.14
CA LEU A 233 -5.30 5.13 3.00
C LEU A 233 -4.27 4.87 4.11
N ASN A 234 -2.97 4.82 3.75
CA ASN A 234 -1.89 4.66 4.73
C ASN A 234 -1.94 5.71 5.84
N ILE A 235 -2.22 6.97 5.49
CA ILE A 235 -2.36 8.07 6.46
C ILE A 235 -3.55 7.81 7.40
N ILE A 236 -4.72 7.45 6.85
CA ILE A 236 -5.93 7.18 7.63
C ILE A 236 -5.69 6.04 8.63
N PHE A 237 -5.08 4.94 8.18
CA PHE A 237 -4.79 3.79 9.02
C PHE A 237 -3.77 4.11 10.12
N ASN A 238 -2.70 4.84 9.80
CA ASN A 238 -1.73 5.31 10.79
C ASN A 238 -2.37 6.22 11.85
N ASN A 239 -3.29 7.09 11.44
CA ASN A 239 -4.02 7.95 12.37
C ASN A 239 -4.92 7.14 13.30
N ALA A 240 -5.62 6.13 12.78
CA ALA A 240 -6.45 5.24 13.58
C ALA A 240 -5.61 4.55 14.68
N LEU A 241 -4.45 3.98 14.34
CA LEU A 241 -3.55 3.35 15.32
C LEU A 241 -2.96 4.35 16.31
N SER A 242 -2.55 5.54 15.83
CA SER A 242 -1.99 6.59 16.68
C SER A 242 -2.99 7.08 17.73
N ASN A 243 -4.27 7.18 17.38
CA ASN A 243 -5.32 7.58 18.30
C ASN A 243 -5.57 6.56 19.42
N VAL A 244 -5.27 5.28 19.18
CA VAL A 244 -5.27 4.27 20.25
C VAL A 244 -4.11 4.49 21.22
N SER A 245 -2.90 4.73 20.71
CA SER A 245 -1.71 4.95 21.54
C SER A 245 -1.80 6.19 22.45
N LYS A 246 -2.47 7.27 21.99
CA LYS A 246 -2.74 8.49 22.78
C LYS A 246 -3.73 8.28 23.92
N LYS A 247 -4.39 7.13 24.03
CA LYS A 247 -5.18 6.80 25.23
C LYS A 247 -4.32 6.42 26.45
N SER A 248 -2.98 6.34 26.31
CA SER A 248 -2.04 6.27 27.44
C SER A 248 -1.61 7.64 28.00
N LYS A 249 -1.87 8.75 27.29
CA LYS A 249 -1.78 10.13 27.81
C LYS A 249 -2.80 11.00 27.08
N GLY A 250 -3.84 11.40 27.80
CA GLY A 250 -5.00 12.12 27.29
C GLY A 250 -4.68 13.27 26.33
N THR A 251 -5.69 13.57 25.50
CA THR A 251 -5.76 14.58 24.43
C THR A 251 -5.13 14.16 23.09
N GLY A 252 -5.96 13.53 22.26
CA GLY A 252 -5.70 13.31 20.84
C GLY A 252 -5.67 14.64 20.08
N ILE A 253 -4.52 15.32 20.08
CA ILE A 253 -4.31 16.52 19.27
C ILE A 253 -4.08 16.12 17.80
N PHE A 254 -4.92 16.67 16.92
CA PHE A 254 -4.62 16.88 15.51
C PHE A 254 -3.60 18.01 15.38
N TYR A 255 -2.47 17.78 14.72
CA TYR A 255 -1.75 18.88 14.09
C TYR A 255 -2.36 19.05 12.70
N GLY A 256 -3.20 20.07 12.51
CA GLY A 256 -3.55 20.54 11.16
C GLY A 256 -5.03 20.82 10.85
N VAL A 257 -5.93 20.83 11.84
CA VAL A 257 -7.24 21.51 11.67
C VAL A 257 -7.23 22.66 12.66
N ASN A 258 -6.84 23.83 12.17
CA ASN A 258 -6.76 25.03 12.98
C ASN A 258 -8.19 25.48 13.31
N ASP A 259 -8.53 25.54 14.59
CA ASP A 259 -9.57 26.43 15.10
C ASP A 259 -9.10 27.05 16.43
N LYS A 260 -8.41 28.19 16.30
CA LYS A 260 -8.63 29.40 17.12
C LYS A 260 -8.45 29.42 18.64
N TYR A 261 -7.72 28.51 19.30
CA TYR A 261 -7.38 28.72 20.72
C TYR A 261 -5.92 28.40 21.05
N THR A 262 -5.15 29.46 21.32
CA THR A 262 -3.93 29.42 22.14
C THR A 262 -4.28 28.95 23.55
N ILE A 263 -3.54 27.96 24.06
CA ILE A 263 -3.39 27.75 25.51
C ILE A 263 -2.08 28.45 25.92
N PRO A 264 -2.13 29.51 26.76
CA PRO A 264 -0.94 29.98 27.44
C PRO A 264 -0.50 28.90 28.45
N GLY A 265 0.80 28.69 28.58
CA GLY A 265 1.32 27.75 29.57
C GLY A 265 0.95 28.14 31.01
N GLY A 266 0.92 27.11 31.87
CA GLY A 266 1.22 27.22 33.30
C GLY A 266 0.27 28.06 34.15
N GLY A 267 -0.70 27.40 34.76
CA GLY A 267 -1.62 27.91 35.78
C GLY A 267 -2.80 27.00 35.94
#